data_AF-I0IQU6-F1
#
_entry.id   AF-I0IQU6-F1
#
_cell.length_a   1.000
_cell.length_b   1.000
_cell.length_c   1.000
_cell.angle_alpha   90.00
_cell.angle_beta   90.00
_cell.angle_gamma   90.00
#
_symmetry.space_group_name_H-M   'P 1'
#
loop_
_entity.id
_entity.type
_entity.pdbx_description
1 polymer ?
#
loop_
_entity_poly.entity_id
_entity_poly.type
_entity_poly.pdbx_seq_one_letter_code
_entity_poly.pdbx_strand_id
1 'polypeptide(L)'
;MNEKIVDRSVGLSGAFIKNLLSELFLEKQALLSVRSPGAVAELFPGEAKTFELGDSYLTIERSDWHLHIEFSKIVSVRFKMERSPRGRLVRAVIFEDEAGVTVVRGAFRTGYPPGLSDPEQIMEDFRRWARGFIDTPFVHLDFLV
;
A
#
# COMPACT_ATOMS: atom_id res chain seq x y z
N MET A 1 -18.49 -16.70 22.95
CA MET A 1 -17.89 -15.85 21.90
C MET A 1 -16.51 -15.49 22.42
N ASN A 2 -15.46 -16.14 21.92
CA ASN A 2 -14.09 -15.85 22.36
C ASN A 2 -13.59 -14.65 21.57
N GLU A 3 -13.58 -13.48 22.19
CA GLU A 3 -12.84 -12.33 21.68
C GLU A 3 -11.35 -12.70 21.73
N LYS A 4 -10.75 -12.90 20.56
CA LYS A 4 -9.30 -12.99 20.42
C LYS A 4 -8.76 -11.64 20.92
N ILE A 5 -8.13 -11.65 22.09
CA ILE A 5 -7.33 -10.51 22.55
C ILE A 5 -6.18 -10.41 21.55
N VAL A 6 -6.32 -9.51 20.57
CA VAL A 6 -5.24 -9.13 19.68
C VAL A 6 -4.30 -8.31 20.54
N ASP A 7 -3.14 -8.88 20.86
CA ASP A 7 -2.08 -8.17 21.55
C ASP A 7 -1.66 -6.97 20.70
N ARG A 8 -2.08 -5.78 21.12
CA ARG A 8 -1.79 -4.53 20.41
C ARG A 8 -0.32 -4.12 20.52
N SER A 9 0.50 -4.83 21.31
CA SER A 9 1.92 -4.51 21.46
C SER A 9 2.79 -5.01 20.30
N VAL A 10 2.27 -5.82 19.38
CA VAL A 10 3.00 -6.29 18.19
C VAL A 10 2.55 -5.50 16.97
N GLY A 11 3.01 -4.26 16.87
CA GLY A 11 2.77 -3.40 15.70
C GLY A 11 3.30 -4.01 14.40
N LEU A 12 2.99 -3.36 13.27
CA LEU A 12 3.52 -3.76 11.97
C LEU A 12 5.05 -3.67 11.99
N SER A 13 5.74 -4.77 11.65
CA SER A 13 7.20 -4.76 11.62
C SER A 13 7.72 -3.95 10.43
N GLY A 14 8.87 -3.30 10.58
CA GLY A 14 9.54 -2.61 9.47
C GLY A 14 9.83 -3.55 8.28
N ALA A 15 10.10 -4.84 8.56
CA ALA A 15 10.28 -5.86 7.54
C ALA A 15 8.99 -6.14 6.74
N PHE A 16 7.84 -6.20 7.41
CA PHE A 16 6.54 -6.33 6.73
C PHE A 16 6.28 -5.13 5.82
N ILE A 17 6.45 -3.91 6.35
CA ILE A 17 6.23 -2.67 5.60
C ILE A 17 7.16 -2.61 4.38
N LYS A 18 8.45 -2.95 4.57
CA LYS A 18 9.43 -3.05 3.47
C LYS A 18 8.94 -4.00 2.40
N ASN A 19 8.59 -5.24 2.76
CA ASN A 19 8.21 -6.26 1.80
C ASN A 19 6.96 -5.87 1.01
N LEU A 20 5.93 -5.34 1.69
CA LEU A 20 4.71 -4.92 1.02
C LEU A 20 4.93 -3.72 0.10
N LEU A 21 5.73 -2.73 0.51
CA LEU A 21 6.07 -1.60 -0.36
C LEU A 21 6.96 -2.02 -1.53
N SER A 22 7.90 -2.95 -1.33
CA SER A 22 8.71 -3.53 -2.40
C SER A 22 7.83 -4.25 -3.41
N GLU A 23 6.90 -5.10 -2.95
CA GLU A 23 5.97 -5.81 -3.82
C GLU A 23 5.09 -4.82 -4.59
N LEU A 24 4.53 -3.81 -3.91
CA LEU A 24 3.76 -2.75 -4.56
C LEU A 24 4.55 -2.04 -5.66
N PHE A 25 5.79 -1.66 -5.36
CA PHE A 25 6.60 -0.82 -6.23
C PHE A 25 7.21 -1.59 -7.42
N LEU A 26 7.85 -2.73 -7.14
CA LEU A 26 8.62 -3.49 -8.12
C LEU A 26 7.75 -4.48 -8.88
N GLU A 27 6.89 -5.22 -8.17
CA GLU A 27 6.13 -6.31 -8.78
C GLU A 27 4.78 -5.85 -9.29
N LYS A 28 4.03 -5.08 -8.48
CA LYS A 28 2.70 -4.58 -8.83
C LYS A 28 2.74 -3.23 -9.54
N GLN A 29 3.93 -2.66 -9.77
CA GLN A 29 4.14 -1.36 -10.42
C GLN A 29 3.09 -0.31 -10.02
N ALA A 30 2.80 -0.24 -8.72
CA ALA A 30 1.86 0.70 -8.17
C ALA A 30 2.48 2.10 -8.21
N LEU A 31 1.66 3.11 -8.50
CA LEU A 31 2.04 4.51 -8.34
C LEU A 31 2.11 4.80 -6.84
N LEU A 32 3.29 5.13 -6.33
CA LEU A 32 3.41 5.58 -4.94
C LEU A 32 3.05 7.06 -4.86
N SER A 33 2.41 7.45 -3.78
CA SER A 33 2.10 8.85 -3.52
C SER A 33 2.26 9.20 -2.05
N VAL A 34 2.80 10.39 -1.81
CA VAL A 34 2.90 11.01 -0.49
C VAL A 34 2.22 12.37 -0.53
N ARG A 35 1.56 12.73 0.57
CA ARG A 35 0.76 13.95 0.67
C ARG A 35 1.26 14.81 1.81
N SER A 36 1.35 16.11 1.56
CA SER A 36 1.47 17.15 2.57
C SER A 36 0.22 18.06 2.52
N PRO A 37 0.00 18.94 3.51
CA PRO A 37 -1.05 19.94 3.42
C PRO A 37 -0.88 20.80 2.16
N GLY A 38 -1.75 20.60 1.18
CA GLY A 38 -1.78 21.39 -0.07
C GLY A 38 -0.99 20.82 -1.25
N ALA A 39 -0.24 19.72 -1.09
CA ALA A 39 0.52 19.13 -2.19
C ALA A 39 0.57 17.59 -2.16
N VAL A 40 0.73 17.00 -3.33
CA VAL A 40 0.91 15.54 -3.51
C VAL A 40 2.08 15.33 -4.45
N ALA A 41 2.98 14.43 -4.08
CA ALA A 41 3.99 13.89 -4.99
C ALA A 41 3.55 12.50 -5.45
N GLU A 42 3.62 12.26 -6.76
CA GLU A 42 3.33 10.96 -7.38
C GLU A 42 4.64 10.40 -7.95
N LEU A 43 5.02 9.21 -7.49
CA LEU A 43 6.30 8.56 -7.75
C LEU A 43 6.03 7.31 -8.58
N PHE A 44 6.38 7.39 -9.87
CA PHE A 44 6.16 6.29 -10.80
C PHE A 44 7.05 5.09 -10.46
N PRO A 45 6.53 3.86 -10.62
CA PRO A 45 7.31 2.65 -10.46
C PRO A 45 8.46 2.57 -11.48
N GLY A 46 9.45 1.74 -11.20
CA GLY A 46 10.61 1.52 -12.06
C GLY A 46 11.73 0.81 -11.32
N GLU A 47 12.91 0.75 -11.93
CA GLU A 47 14.09 0.19 -11.28
C GLU A 47 14.52 1.08 -10.11
N ALA A 48 14.55 0.49 -8.91
CA ALA A 48 15.14 1.12 -7.73
C ALA A 48 16.65 0.86 -7.72
N LYS A 49 17.43 1.91 -7.47
CA LYS A 49 18.85 1.79 -7.09
C LYS A 49 18.98 1.19 -5.70
N THR A 50 18.12 1.63 -4.80
CA THR A 50 18.15 1.26 -3.37
C THR A 50 16.73 1.00 -2.89
N PHE A 51 16.57 -0.07 -2.10
CA PHE A 51 15.36 -0.35 -1.32
C PHE A 51 15.78 -0.88 0.05
N GLU A 52 16.10 0.05 0.95
CA GLU A 52 16.80 -0.24 2.20
C GLU A 52 15.97 0.12 3.43
N LEU A 53 16.02 -0.77 4.43
CA LEU A 53 15.42 -0.55 5.73
C LEU A 53 16.55 -0.21 6.70
N GLY A 54 16.59 1.05 7.15
CA GLY A 54 17.47 1.50 8.21
C GLY A 54 16.76 1.51 9.57
N ASP A 55 17.37 2.16 10.55
CA ASP A 55 16.89 2.14 11.95
C ASP A 55 15.53 2.80 12.15
N SER A 56 15.23 3.88 11.41
CA SER A 56 13.97 4.64 11.55
C SER A 56 13.26 4.89 10.23
N TYR A 57 13.92 4.60 9.10
CA TYR A 57 13.40 4.90 7.77
C TYR A 57 13.50 3.71 6.83
N LEU A 58 12.49 3.59 5.99
CA LEU A 58 12.54 2.84 4.75
C LEU A 58 12.86 3.83 3.63
N THR A 59 13.88 3.52 2.84
CA THR A 59 14.37 4.36 1.76
C THR A 59 14.20 3.65 0.42
N ILE A 60 13.55 4.32 -0.53
CA ILE A 60 13.45 3.90 -1.94
C ILE A 60 14.12 4.99 -2.78
N GLU A 61 15.16 4.63 -3.53
CA GLU A 61 15.89 5.58 -4.37
C GLU A 61 15.86 5.18 -5.84
N ARG A 62 15.53 6.15 -6.68
CA ARG A 62 15.70 6.12 -8.13
C ARG A 62 16.68 7.19 -8.57
N SER A 63 17.02 7.18 -9.85
CA SER A 63 17.89 8.21 -10.44
C SER A 63 17.32 9.63 -10.36
N ASP A 64 16.00 9.75 -10.28
CA ASP A 64 15.24 10.99 -10.45
C ASP A 64 14.40 11.39 -9.23
N TRP A 65 14.24 10.50 -8.25
CA TRP A 65 13.55 10.80 -6.99
C TRP A 65 13.91 9.81 -5.88
N HIS A 66 13.83 10.27 -4.64
CA HIS A 66 14.00 9.45 -3.44
C HIS A 66 12.73 9.55 -2.57
N LEU A 67 12.39 8.46 -1.89
CA LEU A 67 11.30 8.39 -0.93
C LEU A 67 11.85 7.84 0.39
N HIS A 68 11.67 8.61 1.46
CA HIS A 68 11.98 8.19 2.82
C HIS A 68 10.67 8.11 3.62
N ILE A 69 10.41 6.95 4.21
CA ILE A 69 9.21 6.67 5.00
C ILE A 69 9.65 6.32 6.41
N GLU A 70 9.21 7.10 7.39
CA GLU A 70 9.37 6.76 8.80
C GLU A 70 8.41 5.62 9.14
N PHE A 71 8.87 4.37 8.99
CA PHE A 71 7.99 3.20 9.07
C PHE A 71 7.42 2.97 10.47
N SER A 72 8.07 3.50 11.52
CA SER A 72 7.57 3.46 12.90
C SER A 72 6.27 4.24 13.10
N LYS A 73 5.94 5.19 12.20
CA LYS A 73 4.68 5.93 12.22
C LYS A 73 3.51 5.15 11.63
N ILE A 74 3.78 4.08 10.89
CA ILE A 74 2.73 3.30 10.24
C ILE A 74 2.17 2.29 11.25
N VAL A 75 0.90 2.44 11.58
CA VAL A 75 0.22 1.55 12.53
C VAL A 75 -0.85 0.70 11.90
N SER A 76 -1.29 1.01 10.68
CA SER A 76 -2.23 0.20 9.94
C SER A 76 -1.98 0.22 8.44
N VAL A 77 -2.45 -0.82 7.76
CA VAL A 77 -2.45 -0.92 6.30
C VAL A 77 -3.85 -1.28 5.81
N ARG A 78 -4.36 -0.53 4.85
CA ARG A 78 -5.69 -0.72 4.28
C ARG A 78 -5.61 -1.05 2.80
N PHE A 79 -6.12 -2.21 2.43
CA PHE A 79 -6.37 -2.60 1.05
C PHE A 79 -7.73 -2.07 0.66
N LYS A 80 -7.76 -1.07 -0.21
CA LYS A 80 -8.97 -0.37 -0.62
C LYS A 80 -9.33 -0.73 -2.05
N MET A 81 -10.58 -1.13 -2.27
CA MET A 81 -11.16 -1.31 -3.60
C MET A 81 -12.57 -0.73 -3.64
N GLU A 82 -12.82 0.25 -4.51
CA GLU A 82 -14.13 0.90 -4.61
C GLU A 82 -14.39 1.40 -6.04
N ARG A 83 -15.63 1.74 -6.35
CA ARG A 83 -15.94 2.55 -7.53
C ARG A 83 -15.91 4.02 -7.16
N SER A 84 -15.11 4.80 -7.88
CA SER A 84 -15.14 6.27 -7.79
C SER A 84 -16.51 6.82 -8.20
N PRO A 85 -16.84 8.08 -7.86
CA PRO A 85 -18.08 8.73 -8.32
C PRO A 85 -18.26 8.76 -9.84
N ARG A 86 -17.16 8.62 -10.60
CA ARG A 86 -17.17 8.53 -12.07
C ARG A 86 -17.24 7.09 -12.61
N GLY A 87 -17.56 6.12 -11.75
CA GLY A 87 -17.69 4.69 -12.09
C GLY A 87 -16.37 3.93 -12.28
N ARG A 88 -15.21 4.61 -12.21
CA ARG A 88 -13.89 3.96 -12.35
C ARG A 88 -13.56 3.13 -11.13
N LEU A 89 -13.08 1.90 -11.34
CA LEU A 89 -12.54 1.05 -10.28
C LEU A 89 -11.24 1.66 -9.74
N VAL A 90 -11.21 1.95 -8.45
CA VAL A 90 -10.06 2.41 -7.70
C VAL A 90 -9.57 1.24 -6.85
N ARG A 91 -8.27 0.96 -6.94
CA ARG A 91 -7.57 -0.03 -6.10
C ARG A 91 -6.35 0.63 -5.51
N ALA A 92 -6.16 0.51 -4.20
CA ALA A 92 -5.01 1.07 -3.52
C ALA A 92 -4.64 0.28 -2.26
N VAL A 93 -3.39 0.40 -1.86
CA VAL A 93 -2.93 0.07 -0.50
C VAL A 93 -2.52 1.37 0.18
N ILE A 94 -3.06 1.60 1.37
CA ILE A 94 -2.91 2.85 2.14
C ILE A 94 -2.22 2.49 3.44
N PHE A 95 -1.12 3.15 3.75
CA PHE A 95 -0.40 3.02 5.02
C PHE A 95 -0.75 4.22 5.88
N GLU A 96 -1.33 4.00 7.05
CA GLU A 96 -1.89 5.06 7.91
C GLU A 96 -1.13 5.16 9.23
N ASP A 97 -1.06 6.38 9.77
CA ASP A 97 -0.57 6.63 11.12
C ASP A 97 -1.67 6.46 12.19
N GLU A 98 -1.33 6.71 13.45
CA GLU A 98 -2.25 6.60 14.59
C GLU A 98 -3.49 7.51 14.48
N ALA A 99 -3.38 8.62 13.75
CA ALA A 99 -4.49 9.53 13.50
C ALA A 99 -5.33 9.11 12.27
N GLY A 100 -4.98 8.01 11.60
CA GLY A 100 -5.60 7.57 10.35
C GLY A 100 -5.16 8.40 9.14
N VAL A 101 -4.09 9.20 9.26
CA VAL A 101 -3.56 10.00 8.16
C VAL A 101 -2.68 9.11 7.28
N THR A 102 -2.87 9.21 5.96
CA THR A 102 -2.05 8.46 4.99
C THR A 102 -0.59 8.93 5.03
N VAL A 103 0.31 8.02 5.42
CA VAL A 103 1.76 8.19 5.34
C VAL A 103 2.24 7.99 3.89
N VAL A 104 1.81 6.90 3.27
CA VAL A 104 2.10 6.59 1.86
C VAL A 104 0.94 5.78 1.27
N ARG A 105 0.68 5.97 -0.03
CA ARG A 105 -0.34 5.22 -0.77
C ARG A 105 0.26 4.62 -2.04
N GLY A 106 0.06 3.32 -2.23
CA GLY A 106 0.28 2.63 -3.51
C GLY A 106 -1.03 2.52 -4.28
N ALA A 107 -1.16 3.22 -5.41
CA ALA A 107 -2.34 3.20 -6.27
C ALA A 107 -2.11 2.35 -7.52
N PHE A 108 -3.04 1.44 -7.81
CA PHE A 108 -2.99 0.63 -9.03
C PHE A 108 -3.61 1.41 -10.18
N ARG A 109 -2.85 1.56 -11.27
CA ARG A 109 -3.35 2.24 -12.46
C ARG A 109 -4.40 1.38 -13.17
N THR A 110 -5.34 2.03 -13.85
CA THR A 110 -6.26 1.35 -14.78
C THR A 110 -5.46 0.64 -15.85
N GLY A 111 -5.77 -0.65 -16.10
CA GLY A 111 -5.02 -1.50 -17.02
C GLY A 111 -3.74 -2.10 -16.44
N TYR A 112 -3.56 -2.08 -15.11
CA TYR A 112 -2.50 -2.81 -14.44
C TYR A 112 -3.03 -4.05 -13.66
N PRO A 113 -2.44 -5.25 -13.84
CA PRO A 113 -1.29 -5.53 -14.69
C PRO A 113 -1.59 -5.33 -16.19
N PRO A 114 -0.59 -4.96 -17.02
CA PRO A 114 -0.79 -4.72 -18.45
C PRO A 114 -1.37 -5.94 -19.14
N GLY A 115 -2.40 -5.74 -19.96
CA GLY A 115 -3.06 -6.83 -20.68
C GLY A 115 -4.28 -7.43 -19.99
N LEU A 116 -4.54 -7.11 -18.71
CA LEU A 116 -5.86 -7.35 -18.12
C LEU A 116 -6.79 -6.17 -18.43
N SER A 117 -7.82 -6.43 -19.25
CA SER A 117 -8.88 -5.46 -19.56
C SER A 117 -10.21 -5.80 -18.88
N ASP A 118 -10.38 -7.03 -18.40
CA ASP A 118 -11.62 -7.47 -17.73
C ASP A 118 -11.68 -6.95 -16.29
N PRO A 119 -12.62 -6.05 -15.94
CA PRO A 119 -12.76 -5.51 -14.60
C PRO A 119 -13.02 -6.57 -13.52
N GLU A 120 -13.73 -7.65 -13.82
CA GLU A 120 -14.06 -8.68 -12.84
C GLU A 120 -12.81 -9.48 -12.45
N GLN A 121 -12.03 -9.91 -13.43
CA GLN A 121 -10.75 -10.57 -13.19
C GLN A 121 -9.77 -9.65 -12.42
N ILE A 122 -9.70 -8.37 -12.78
CA ILE A 122 -8.88 -7.36 -12.08
C ILE A 122 -9.27 -7.26 -10.60
N MET A 123 -10.57 -7.28 -10.31
CA MET A 123 -11.09 -7.22 -8.94
C MET A 123 -10.75 -8.49 -8.16
N GLU A 124 -10.94 -9.66 -8.76
CA GLU A 124 -10.66 -10.93 -8.08
C GLU A 124 -9.16 -11.13 -7.84
N ASP A 125 -8.30 -10.74 -8.78
CA ASP A 125 -6.86 -10.76 -8.61
C ASP A 125 -6.41 -9.90 -7.42
N PHE A 126 -6.94 -8.68 -7.33
CA PHE A 126 -6.66 -7.79 -6.21
C PHE A 126 -7.16 -8.36 -4.88
N ARG A 127 -8.39 -8.90 -4.84
CA ARG A 127 -8.95 -9.54 -3.63
C ARG A 127 -8.13 -10.73 -3.18
N ARG A 128 -7.77 -11.61 -4.11
CA ARG A 128 -6.98 -12.81 -3.84
C ARG A 128 -5.62 -12.44 -3.28
N TRP A 129 -4.94 -11.47 -3.88
CA TRP A 129 -3.67 -10.96 -3.38
C TRP A 129 -3.83 -10.35 -1.97
N ALA A 130 -4.80 -9.46 -1.78
CA ALA A 130 -5.04 -8.80 -0.49
C ALA A 130 -5.44 -9.77 0.64
N ARG A 131 -6.20 -10.83 0.33
CA ARG A 131 -6.56 -11.89 1.29
C ARG A 131 -5.34 -12.65 1.81
N GLY A 132 -4.23 -12.67 1.09
CA GLY A 132 -2.97 -13.22 1.59
C GLY A 132 -2.44 -12.55 2.86
N PHE A 133 -2.95 -11.35 3.17
CA PHE A 133 -2.56 -10.55 4.34
C PHE A 133 -3.62 -10.52 5.45
N ILE A 134 -4.74 -11.25 5.31
CA ILE A 134 -5.90 -11.11 6.21
C ILE A 134 -5.61 -11.47 7.68
N ASP A 135 -4.66 -12.39 7.90
CA ASP A 135 -4.25 -12.81 9.24
C ASP A 135 -3.15 -11.91 9.84
N THR A 136 -2.68 -10.90 9.10
CA THR A 136 -1.70 -9.93 9.60
C THR A 136 -2.41 -8.90 10.49
N PRO A 137 -1.99 -8.72 11.75
CA PRO A 137 -2.54 -7.68 12.60
C PRO A 137 -2.49 -6.30 11.94
N PHE A 138 -3.50 -5.47 12.17
CA PHE A 138 -3.61 -4.09 11.65
C PHE A 138 -3.70 -3.96 10.12
N VAL A 139 -3.90 -5.07 9.41
CA VAL A 139 -4.29 -5.07 8.00
C VAL A 139 -5.81 -5.07 7.89
N HIS A 140 -6.34 -4.18 7.05
CA HIS A 140 -7.77 -4.02 6.81
C HIS A 140 -8.10 -4.20 5.33
N LEU A 141 -9.20 -4.92 5.05
CA LEU A 141 -9.70 -5.15 3.69
C LEU A 141 -11.01 -4.38 3.49
N ASP A 142 -10.97 -3.31 2.71
CA ASP A 142 -12.09 -2.41 2.45
C ASP A 142 -12.53 -2.51 1.00
N PHE A 143 -13.44 -3.45 0.71
CA PHE A 143 -13.96 -3.69 -0.64
C PHE A 143 -15.41 -3.20 -0.75
N LEU A 144 -15.58 -1.99 -1.28
CA LEU A 144 -16.86 -1.28 -1.47
C LEU A 144 -17.19 -1.17 -2.97
N VAL A 145 -17.38 -2.31 -3.61
CA VAL A 145 -17.53 -2.47 -5.06
C VAL A 145 -18.92 -2.93 -5.45
#